data_AF-A0AAV4N5V7-F1
#
_entry.id   AF-A0AAV4N5V7-F1
#
_cell.length_a   1.000
_cell.length_b   1.000
_cell.length_c   1.000
_cell.angle_alpha   90.00
_cell.angle_beta   90.00
_cell.angle_gamma   90.00
#
_symmetry.space_group_name_H-M   'P 1'
#
loop_
_entity.id
_entity.type
_entity.pdbx_description
1 polymer ?
#
loop_
_entity_poly.entity_id
_entity_poly.type
_entity_poly.pdbx_seq_one_letter_code
_entity_poly.pdbx_strand_id
1 'polypeptide(L)'
;MVIWHGSKSAAHTREFMLHSAQLVIENHPNEMKFHEEAELSVTEIEEGSESEKFWIWCSENDEPYYSLLKSEFSYDFTPRLFLIDSMSGNLCAKEILCPYFTKTHSCPFPLLQSDLKMLLNLVTFFLLDNNHEVFVWQGWLPSDDPESENNATGSAKLRWEISRRLVMETTLQYCQGKNLEEWDIKNDGLDEENSKVMFVQEVLSQLSREHYSLEELQNKTRPAGVDLLRLESYLTDEEFQEVLGMKKDEFYNMPSWKQSEFKNLMVCSELYFQLLCQHVPLT
;
A
#
# COMPACT_ATOMS: atom_id res chain seq x y z
N MET A 1 29.98 -0.77 26.13
CA MET A 1 28.92 -1.12 25.18
C MET A 1 27.57 -0.93 25.85
N VAL A 2 26.56 -0.55 25.09
CA VAL A 2 25.21 -0.35 25.61
C VAL A 2 24.28 -1.33 24.91
N ILE A 3 23.44 -2.03 25.68
CA ILE A 3 22.32 -2.80 25.17
C ILE A 3 21.07 -1.98 25.47
N TRP A 4 20.39 -1.54 24.42
CA TRP A 4 19.12 -0.85 24.53
C TRP A 4 17.98 -1.83 24.29
N HIS A 5 17.09 -1.95 25.27
CA HIS A 5 15.96 -2.85 25.22
C HIS A 5 14.70 -2.06 24.89
N GLY A 6 14.14 -2.33 23.71
CA GLY A 6 12.80 -1.88 23.37
C GLY A 6 11.77 -2.42 24.38
N SER A 7 10.74 -1.63 24.64
CA SER A 7 9.65 -1.87 25.61
C SER A 7 8.90 -3.19 25.39
N LYS A 8 8.91 -3.72 24.16
CA LYS A 8 8.28 -5.01 23.80
C LYS A 8 9.30 -6.08 23.38
N SER A 9 10.58 -5.90 23.73
CA SER A 9 11.64 -6.88 23.44
C SER A 9 11.34 -8.24 24.08
N ALA A 10 11.38 -9.30 23.29
CA ALA A 10 11.14 -10.65 23.78
C ALA A 10 12.29 -11.13 24.70
N ALA A 11 11.96 -11.89 25.74
CA ALA A 11 12.93 -12.36 26.74
C ALA A 11 14.13 -13.10 26.12
N HIS A 12 13.87 -13.99 25.17
CA HIS A 12 14.93 -14.74 24.48
C HIS A 12 15.88 -13.83 23.68
N THR A 13 15.38 -12.74 23.09
CA THR A 13 16.21 -11.75 22.39
C THR A 13 17.08 -10.99 23.38
N ARG A 14 16.53 -10.62 24.55
CA ARG A 14 17.28 -9.93 25.60
C ARG A 14 18.42 -10.80 26.12
N GLU A 15 18.14 -12.08 26.42
CA GLU A 15 19.14 -13.06 26.84
C GLU A 15 20.21 -13.28 25.77
N PHE A 16 19.81 -13.45 24.50
CA PHE A 16 20.73 -13.62 23.38
C PHE A 16 21.67 -12.41 23.21
N MET A 17 21.13 -11.19 23.30
CA MET A 17 21.92 -9.96 23.17
C MET A 17 22.90 -9.80 24.34
N LEU A 18 22.47 -10.07 25.57
CA LEU A 18 23.34 -10.02 26.74
C LEU A 18 24.48 -11.04 26.65
N HIS A 19 24.18 -12.28 26.24
CA HIS A 19 25.20 -13.30 26.06
C HIS A 19 26.18 -12.94 24.94
N SER A 20 25.66 -12.45 23.80
CA SER A 20 26.50 -11.99 22.67
C SER A 20 27.42 -10.84 23.10
N ALA A 21 26.92 -9.94 23.92
CA ALA A 21 27.67 -8.82 24.46
C ALA A 21 28.81 -9.26 25.39
N GLN A 22 28.54 -10.24 26.26
CA GLN A 22 29.55 -10.86 27.12
C GLN A 22 30.65 -11.52 26.29
N LEU A 23 30.28 -12.26 25.23
CA LEU A 23 31.27 -12.86 24.33
C LEU A 23 32.16 -11.83 23.64
N VAL A 24 31.65 -10.64 23.29
CA VAL A 24 32.47 -9.56 22.72
C VAL A 24 33.46 -9.02 23.75
N ILE A 25 33.04 -8.82 25.00
CA ILE A 25 33.93 -8.42 26.10
C ILE A 25 34.98 -9.50 26.35
N GLU A 26 34.61 -10.78 26.41
CA GLU A 26 35.54 -11.85 26.72
C GLU A 26 36.59 -12.04 25.62
N ASN A 27 36.15 -12.03 24.35
CA ASN A 27 37.00 -12.42 23.23
C ASN A 27 37.77 -11.27 22.58
N HIS A 28 37.39 -10.01 22.81
CA HIS A 28 38.03 -8.83 22.21
C HIS A 28 38.28 -8.98 20.69
N PRO A 29 37.23 -9.22 19.87
CA PRO A 29 37.39 -9.53 18.45
C PRO A 29 38.13 -8.39 17.71
N ASN A 30 39.14 -8.76 16.93
CA ASN A 30 40.00 -7.82 16.19
C ASN A 30 39.20 -6.97 15.20
N GLU A 31 38.09 -7.49 14.67
CA GLU A 31 37.19 -6.83 13.72
C GLU A 31 36.56 -5.55 14.31
N MET A 32 36.34 -5.52 15.62
CA MET A 32 35.79 -4.35 16.33
C MET A 32 36.84 -3.27 16.57
N LYS A 33 38.13 -3.56 16.34
CA LYS A 33 39.25 -2.61 16.44
C LYS A 33 39.29 -1.87 17.78
N PHE A 34 39.03 -2.58 18.88
CA PHE A 34 39.21 -2.02 20.22
C PHE A 34 40.68 -1.61 20.43
N HIS A 35 40.90 -0.56 21.22
CA HIS A 35 42.24 -0.23 21.69
C HIS A 35 42.77 -1.35 22.60
N GLU A 36 44.08 -1.63 22.54
CA GLU A 36 44.71 -2.74 23.29
C GLU A 36 44.51 -2.66 24.81
N GLU A 37 44.32 -1.45 25.35
CA GLU A 37 44.10 -1.20 26.79
C GLU A 37 42.64 -0.84 27.12
N ALA A 38 41.70 -1.05 26.19
CA ALA A 38 40.31 -0.68 26.40
C ALA A 38 39.63 -1.61 27.43
N GLU A 39 39.17 -1.05 28.54
CA GLU A 39 38.29 -1.75 29.47
C GLU A 39 36.86 -1.78 28.91
N LEU A 40 36.40 -2.96 28.50
CA LEU A 40 35.07 -3.16 27.95
C LEU A 40 34.08 -3.50 29.06
N SER A 41 32.96 -2.79 29.10
CA SER A 41 31.83 -3.05 29.99
C SER A 41 30.51 -3.04 29.22
N VAL A 42 29.47 -3.65 29.80
CA VAL A 42 28.12 -3.65 29.24
C VAL A 42 27.17 -2.96 30.21
N THR A 43 26.35 -2.07 29.67
CA THR A 43 25.28 -1.38 30.39
C THR A 43 23.97 -1.65 29.66
N GLU A 44 22.94 -2.06 30.39
CA GLU A 44 21.59 -2.23 29.87
C GLU A 44 20.77 -0.95 30.11
N ILE A 45 19.97 -0.56 29.12
CA ILE A 45 19.09 0.61 29.18
C ILE A 45 17.72 0.18 28.65
N GLU A 46 16.66 0.49 29.39
CA GLU A 46 15.30 0.31 28.92
C GLU A 46 14.84 1.51 28.09
N GLU A 47 14.05 1.24 27.05
CA GLU A 47 13.33 2.27 26.30
C GLU A 47 12.54 3.19 27.26
N GLY A 48 12.70 4.51 27.10
CA GLY A 48 12.12 5.53 27.97
C GLY A 48 12.93 5.87 29.23
N SER A 49 14.03 5.16 29.49
CA SER A 49 14.95 5.43 30.60
C SER A 49 16.32 5.95 30.12
N GLU A 50 16.41 6.43 28.87
CA GLU A 50 17.64 6.87 28.25
C GLU A 50 18.14 8.20 28.83
N SER A 51 19.46 8.28 29.07
CA SER A 51 20.10 9.54 29.46
C SER A 51 20.38 10.45 28.26
N GLU A 52 20.61 11.74 28.50
CA GLU A 52 21.06 12.66 27.43
C GLU A 52 22.33 12.16 26.73
N LYS A 53 23.25 11.51 27.46
CA LYS A 53 24.47 10.91 26.90
C LYS A 53 24.19 9.78 25.92
N PHE A 54 23.12 9.01 26.14
CA PHE A 54 22.73 7.94 25.23
C PHE A 54 22.37 8.54 23.86
N TRP A 55 21.56 9.60 23.85
CA TRP A 55 21.16 10.26 22.62
C TRP A 55 22.34 10.91 21.89
N ILE A 56 23.34 11.44 22.58
CA ILE A 56 24.57 11.95 21.95
C ILE A 56 25.28 10.86 21.13
N TRP A 57 25.21 9.58 21.54
CA TRP A 57 25.80 8.47 20.78
C TRP A 57 24.95 8.07 19.57
N CYS A 58 23.65 8.33 19.60
CA CYS A 58 22.70 7.97 18.54
C CYS A 58 22.38 9.12 17.57
N SER A 59 22.71 10.36 17.94
CA SER A 59 22.29 11.61 17.29
C SER A 59 22.90 11.89 15.91
N GLU A 60 23.49 10.89 15.26
CA GLU A 60 23.83 11.01 13.84
C GLU A 60 22.59 10.91 12.93
N ASN A 61 21.45 10.43 13.45
CA ASN A 61 20.17 10.39 12.76
C ASN A 61 19.09 11.15 13.56
N ASP A 62 18.56 12.24 12.98
CA ASP A 62 17.44 13.02 13.53
C ASP A 62 16.06 12.37 13.27
N GLU A 63 16.03 11.20 12.63
CA GLU A 63 14.78 10.49 12.34
C GLU A 63 14.18 9.92 13.64
N PRO A 64 12.92 10.24 13.96
CA PRO A 64 12.24 9.67 15.12
C PRO A 64 12.15 8.14 14.95
N TYR A 65 12.47 7.41 16.02
CA TYR A 65 12.27 5.97 16.05
C TYR A 65 10.82 5.64 16.43
N TYR A 66 10.34 4.50 15.94
CA TYR A 66 8.99 4.04 16.27
C TYR A 66 8.98 3.37 17.65
N SER A 67 8.30 4.00 18.61
CA SER A 67 8.22 3.54 20.01
C SER A 67 6.90 2.82 20.29
N LEU A 68 6.99 1.69 21.01
CA LEU A 68 5.82 0.92 21.46
C LEU A 68 5.51 1.12 22.95
N LEU A 69 6.15 2.09 23.62
CA LEU A 69 5.96 2.35 25.05
C LEU A 69 4.50 2.63 25.43
N LYS A 70 3.78 3.34 24.57
CA LYS A 70 2.38 3.71 24.79
C LYS A 70 1.41 2.58 24.40
N SER A 71 1.89 1.52 23.77
CA SER A 71 1.03 0.45 23.27
C SER A 71 0.70 -0.55 24.37
N GLU A 72 -0.60 -0.80 24.54
CA GLU A 72 -1.10 -1.82 25.48
C GLU A 72 -1.12 -3.23 24.88
N PHE A 73 -0.89 -3.35 23.57
CA PHE A 73 -0.93 -4.64 22.88
C PHE A 73 0.29 -5.53 23.19
N SER A 74 0.09 -6.83 22.97
CA SER A 74 1.16 -7.85 23.02
C SER A 74 1.79 -8.01 21.64
N TYR A 75 3.11 -8.01 21.57
CA TYR A 75 3.87 -8.14 20.31
C TYR A 75 4.58 -9.50 20.18
N ASP A 76 4.07 -10.53 20.88
CA ASP A 76 4.59 -11.89 20.79
C ASP A 76 3.97 -12.65 19.61
N PHE A 77 4.21 -12.16 18.41
CA PHE A 77 3.78 -12.79 17.16
C PHE A 77 4.82 -12.55 16.06
N THR A 78 4.71 -13.35 15.00
CA THR A 78 5.53 -13.19 13.79
C THR A 78 4.67 -12.54 12.71
N PRO A 79 5.01 -11.34 12.21
CA PRO A 79 4.32 -10.73 11.09
C PRO A 79 4.28 -11.66 9.87
N ARG A 80 3.20 -11.59 9.09
CA ARG A 80 3.03 -12.42 7.89
C ARG A 80 2.99 -11.55 6.64
N LEU A 81 3.69 -11.97 5.59
CA LEU A 81 3.73 -11.24 4.34
C LEU A 81 3.10 -12.08 3.22
N PHE A 82 2.23 -11.48 2.43
CA PHE A 82 1.59 -12.11 1.28
C PHE A 82 1.88 -11.31 0.01
N LEU A 83 2.36 -12.00 -1.02
CA LEU A 83 2.43 -11.46 -2.37
C LEU A 83 1.08 -11.62 -3.04
N ILE A 84 0.57 -10.55 -3.65
CA ILE A 84 -0.69 -10.62 -4.38
C ILE A 84 -0.40 -10.49 -5.87
N ASP A 85 -0.62 -11.60 -6.59
CA ASP A 85 -0.58 -11.65 -8.05
C ASP A 85 -1.99 -11.45 -8.61
N SER A 86 -2.10 -10.58 -9.60
CA SER A 86 -3.34 -10.28 -10.34
C SER A 86 -3.18 -10.42 -11.86
N MET A 87 -1.97 -10.71 -12.34
CA MET A 87 -1.63 -10.71 -13.77
C MET A 87 -2.18 -11.92 -14.52
N SER A 88 -2.52 -12.98 -13.80
CA SER A 88 -3.05 -14.24 -14.37
C SER A 88 -4.57 -14.27 -14.55
N GLY A 89 -5.27 -13.15 -14.28
CA GLY A 89 -6.73 -13.05 -14.39
C GLY A 89 -7.51 -13.54 -13.17
N ASN A 90 -6.84 -14.17 -12.21
CA ASN A 90 -7.37 -14.45 -10.87
C ASN A 90 -6.48 -13.77 -9.82
N LEU A 91 -7.10 -13.21 -8.77
CA LEU A 91 -6.35 -12.69 -7.64
C LEU A 91 -5.82 -13.86 -6.80
N CYS A 92 -4.50 -13.95 -6.65
CA CYS A 92 -3.84 -15.00 -5.87
C CYS A 92 -2.92 -14.39 -4.83
N ALA A 93 -3.18 -14.67 -3.56
CA ALA A 93 -2.30 -14.33 -2.45
C ALA A 93 -1.38 -15.52 -2.10
N LYS A 94 -0.08 -15.29 -2.08
CA LYS A 94 0.95 -16.29 -1.72
C LYS A 94 1.72 -15.80 -0.51
N GLU A 95 1.66 -16.55 0.59
CA GLU A 95 2.44 -16.23 1.79
C GLU A 95 3.94 -16.46 1.56
N ILE A 96 4.74 -15.50 1.99
CA ILE A 96 6.20 -15.64 2.09
C ILE A 96 6.50 -16.12 3.50
N LEU A 97 7.02 -17.33 3.60
CA LEU A 97 7.37 -17.94 4.86
C LEU A 97 8.70 -17.38 5.37
N CYS A 98 8.76 -17.09 6.68
CA CYS A 98 9.99 -16.74 7.37
C CYS A 98 11.01 -17.88 7.23
N PRO A 99 12.21 -17.65 6.64
CA PRO A 99 13.25 -18.67 6.53
C PRO A 99 13.73 -19.18 7.89
N TYR A 100 13.57 -18.35 8.92
CA TYR A 100 13.97 -18.60 10.30
C TYR A 100 12.79 -18.99 11.19
N PHE A 101 11.69 -19.46 10.59
CA PHE A 101 10.48 -19.82 11.34
C PHE A 101 10.79 -20.82 12.46
N THR A 102 10.38 -20.48 13.68
CA THR A 102 10.42 -21.38 14.82
C THR A 102 9.01 -21.56 15.39
N LYS A 103 8.73 -22.73 15.96
CA LYS A 103 7.46 -23.01 16.63
C LYS A 103 7.42 -22.48 18.07
N THR A 104 8.57 -22.11 18.62
CA THR A 104 8.75 -21.85 20.05
C THR A 104 8.87 -20.37 20.36
N HIS A 105 9.27 -19.54 19.40
CA HIS A 105 9.52 -18.12 19.58
C HIS A 105 8.95 -17.32 18.41
N SER A 106 8.42 -16.13 18.72
CA SER A 106 8.06 -15.12 17.74
C SER A 106 9.32 -14.57 17.03
N CYS A 107 9.16 -14.16 15.79
CA CYS A 107 10.19 -13.52 14.99
C CYS A 107 9.66 -12.15 14.56
N PRO A 108 10.01 -11.06 15.30
CA PRO A 108 9.50 -9.72 14.99
C PRO A 108 9.95 -9.21 13.62
N PHE A 109 11.09 -9.70 13.12
CA PHE A 109 11.66 -9.33 11.83
C PHE A 109 11.85 -10.56 10.93
N PRO A 110 10.75 -11.14 10.41
CA PRO A 110 10.80 -12.39 9.68
C PRO A 110 11.44 -12.28 8.28
N LEU A 111 11.59 -11.06 7.76
CA LEU A 111 12.03 -10.76 6.41
C LEU A 111 12.93 -9.52 6.39
N LEU A 112 13.87 -9.48 5.46
CA LEU A 112 14.74 -8.33 5.24
C LEU A 112 14.16 -7.37 4.21
N GLN A 113 14.56 -6.10 4.27
CA GLN A 113 14.20 -5.11 3.25
C GLN A 113 14.71 -5.51 1.85
N SER A 114 15.84 -6.23 1.76
CA SER A 114 16.36 -6.76 0.50
C SER A 114 15.40 -7.78 -0.13
N ASP A 115 14.74 -8.59 0.71
CA ASP A 115 13.76 -9.57 0.25
C ASP A 115 12.56 -8.83 -0.36
N LEU A 116 12.07 -7.79 0.32
CA LEU A 116 11.03 -6.90 -0.21
C LEU A 116 11.44 -6.28 -1.54
N LYS A 117 12.61 -5.64 -1.63
CA LYS A 117 13.11 -4.97 -2.85
C LYS A 117 13.18 -5.90 -4.05
N MET A 118 13.65 -7.13 -3.86
CA MET A 118 13.67 -8.13 -4.94
C MET A 118 12.25 -8.46 -5.44
N LEU A 119 11.29 -8.54 -4.51
CA LEU A 119 9.89 -8.79 -4.82
C LEU A 119 9.22 -7.59 -5.51
N LEU A 120 9.59 -6.35 -5.16
CA LEU A 120 9.03 -5.14 -5.78
C LEU A 120 9.28 -5.05 -7.29
N ASN A 121 10.33 -5.71 -7.79
CA ASN A 121 10.59 -5.79 -9.23
C ASN A 121 9.64 -6.74 -9.97
N LEU A 122 8.88 -7.57 -9.25
CA LEU A 122 8.09 -8.67 -9.78
C LEU A 122 6.59 -8.55 -9.49
N VAL A 123 6.21 -7.87 -8.40
CA VAL A 123 4.82 -7.80 -7.94
C VAL A 123 4.34 -6.38 -7.73
N THR A 124 3.05 -6.18 -7.95
CA THR A 124 2.39 -4.88 -7.84
C THR A 124 1.86 -4.60 -6.44
N PHE A 125 1.50 -5.64 -5.67
CA PHE A 125 0.93 -5.48 -4.33
C PHE A 125 1.48 -6.53 -3.37
N PHE A 126 1.68 -6.13 -2.11
CA PHE A 126 1.86 -7.07 -1.01
C PHE A 126 1.02 -6.65 0.20
N LEU A 127 0.62 -7.64 0.99
CA LEU A 127 -0.11 -7.47 2.24
C LEU A 127 0.78 -7.91 3.40
N LEU A 128 0.99 -7.02 4.36
CA LEU A 128 1.71 -7.29 5.60
C LEU A 128 0.71 -7.33 6.75
N ASP A 129 0.49 -8.51 7.31
CA ASP A 129 -0.27 -8.71 8.54
C ASP A 129 0.69 -8.60 9.73
N ASN A 130 0.67 -7.45 10.40
CA ASN A 130 1.39 -7.15 11.63
C ASN A 130 0.55 -7.49 12.88
N ASN A 131 -0.31 -8.50 12.76
CA ASN A 131 -1.31 -8.96 13.71
C ASN A 131 -2.40 -7.94 14.08
N HIS A 132 -1.95 -6.83 14.65
CA HIS A 132 -2.68 -5.67 15.12
C HIS A 132 -3.12 -4.77 13.97
N GLU A 133 -2.25 -4.63 12.99
CA GLU A 133 -2.49 -3.79 11.82
C GLU A 133 -2.18 -4.59 10.56
N VAL A 134 -2.96 -4.33 9.51
CA VAL A 134 -2.71 -4.91 8.19
C VAL A 134 -2.40 -3.79 7.22
N PHE A 135 -1.22 -3.87 6.61
CA PHE A 135 -0.76 -2.91 5.63
C PHE A 135 -0.85 -3.50 4.24
N VAL A 136 -1.36 -2.71 3.30
CA VAL A 136 -1.28 -3.01 1.87
C VAL A 136 -0.27 -2.07 1.25
N TRP A 137 0.79 -2.63 0.70
CA TRP A 137 1.74 -1.87 -0.09
C TRP A 137 1.41 -2.01 -1.57
N GLN A 138 1.47 -0.89 -2.27
CA GLN A 138 1.29 -0.79 -3.71
C GLN A 138 2.57 -0.29 -4.36
N GLY A 139 3.00 -0.95 -5.42
CA GLY A 139 4.17 -0.54 -6.19
C GLY A 139 3.88 0.57 -7.20
N TRP A 140 4.95 1.15 -7.73
CA TRP A 140 4.89 2.20 -8.74
C TRP A 140 4.27 1.67 -10.03
N LEU A 141 3.38 2.45 -10.63
CA LEU A 141 2.87 2.16 -11.97
C LEU A 141 3.94 2.61 -12.98
N PRO A 142 4.28 1.82 -14.01
CA PRO A 142 5.29 2.20 -15.02
C PRO A 142 4.96 3.48 -15.83
N SER A 143 3.81 4.11 -15.60
CA SER A 143 3.38 5.36 -16.21
C SER A 143 3.89 6.62 -15.48
N ASP A 144 4.45 6.47 -14.27
CA ASP A 144 4.99 7.59 -13.50
C ASP A 144 6.43 7.94 -13.92
N ASP A 145 7.02 7.15 -14.83
CA ASP A 145 8.30 7.41 -15.46
C ASP A 145 8.08 8.18 -16.78
N PRO A 146 8.48 9.46 -16.86
CA PRO A 146 8.34 10.26 -18.09
C PRO A 146 9.20 9.75 -19.26
N GLU A 147 10.16 8.84 -19.02
CA GLU A 147 11.01 8.22 -20.04
C GLU A 147 10.51 6.84 -20.51
N SER A 148 9.47 6.29 -19.86
CA SER A 148 8.86 5.02 -20.24
C SER A 148 8.01 5.19 -21.50
N GLU A 149 8.57 4.87 -22.68
CA GLU A 149 7.86 4.80 -23.97
C GLU A 149 6.68 3.80 -23.97
N ASN A 150 6.54 2.99 -22.92
CA ASN A 150 5.38 2.16 -22.67
C ASN A 150 4.28 3.01 -22.03
N ASN A 151 3.62 3.85 -22.84
CA ASN A 151 2.28 4.31 -22.57
C ASN A 151 1.40 3.09 -22.28
N ALA A 152 1.21 2.77 -21.00
CA ALA A 152 0.40 1.64 -20.58
C ALA A 152 -0.97 1.81 -21.24
N THR A 153 -1.27 0.94 -22.22
CA THR A 153 -2.54 1.01 -22.95
C THR A 153 -3.70 1.13 -21.94
N GLY A 154 -4.78 1.83 -22.27
CA GLY A 154 -5.90 2.03 -21.34
C GLY A 154 -6.40 0.73 -20.69
N SER A 155 -6.25 -0.40 -21.38
CA SER A 155 -6.55 -1.74 -20.86
C SER A 155 -5.64 -2.20 -19.71
N ALA A 156 -4.34 -1.88 -19.74
CA ALA A 156 -3.39 -2.24 -18.69
C ALA A 156 -3.63 -1.42 -17.41
N LYS A 157 -3.91 -0.11 -17.56
CA LYS A 157 -4.31 0.74 -16.45
C LYS A 157 -5.62 0.28 -15.82
N LEU A 158 -6.63 -0.06 -16.64
CA LEU A 158 -7.90 -0.58 -16.15
C LEU A 158 -7.73 -1.90 -15.39
N ARG A 159 -6.95 -2.86 -15.91
CA ARG A 159 -6.64 -4.12 -15.20
C ARG A 159 -5.94 -3.87 -13.86
N TRP A 160 -5.01 -2.93 -13.82
CA TRP A 160 -4.31 -2.55 -12.59
C TRP A 160 -5.27 -1.98 -11.54
N GLU A 161 -6.16 -1.06 -11.93
CA GLU A 161 -7.14 -0.45 -11.02
C GLU A 161 -8.18 -1.46 -10.53
N ILE A 162 -8.64 -2.36 -11.40
CA ILE A 162 -9.51 -3.48 -10.99
C ILE A 162 -8.80 -4.34 -9.95
N SER A 163 -7.52 -4.66 -10.18
CA SER A 163 -6.71 -5.45 -9.26
C SER A 163 -6.55 -4.73 -7.92
N ARG A 164 -6.26 -3.43 -7.96
CA ARG A 164 -6.18 -2.58 -6.77
C ARG A 164 -7.47 -2.61 -5.97
N ARG A 165 -8.64 -2.45 -6.61
CA ARG A 165 -9.95 -2.55 -5.95
C ARG A 165 -10.15 -3.91 -5.27
N LEU A 166 -9.86 -4.99 -5.99
CA LEU A 166 -10.01 -6.36 -5.47
C LEU A 166 -9.06 -6.65 -4.30
N VAL A 167 -7.83 -6.12 -4.33
CA VAL A 167 -6.87 -6.22 -3.21
C VAL A 167 -7.43 -5.54 -1.97
N MET A 168 -7.95 -4.31 -2.11
CA MET A 168 -8.53 -3.57 -0.98
C MET A 168 -9.74 -4.30 -0.39
N GLU A 169 -10.64 -4.81 -1.24
CA GLU A 169 -11.80 -5.61 -0.83
C GLU A 169 -11.37 -6.89 -0.09
N THR A 170 -10.42 -7.64 -0.66
CA THR A 170 -9.87 -8.86 -0.06
C THR A 170 -9.22 -8.57 1.30
N THR A 171 -8.55 -7.43 1.43
CA THR A 171 -7.92 -7.01 2.69
C THR A 171 -8.96 -6.77 3.77
N LEU A 172 -10.06 -6.08 3.46
CA LEU A 172 -11.16 -5.89 4.42
C LEU A 172 -11.79 -7.22 4.83
N GLN A 173 -12.05 -8.11 3.88
CA GLN A 173 -12.58 -9.44 4.17
C GLN A 173 -11.62 -10.28 5.02
N TYR A 174 -10.31 -10.18 4.77
CA TYR A 174 -9.28 -10.83 5.59
C TYR A 174 -9.33 -10.33 7.03
N CYS A 175 -9.37 -9.01 7.23
CA CYS A 175 -9.47 -8.39 8.55
C CYS A 175 -10.76 -8.80 9.28
N GLN A 176 -11.90 -8.83 8.58
CA GLN A 176 -13.18 -9.28 9.14
C GLN A 176 -13.14 -10.75 9.56
N GLY A 177 -12.64 -11.64 8.68
CA GLY A 177 -12.56 -13.08 8.94
C GLY A 177 -11.57 -13.44 10.07
N LYS A 178 -10.62 -12.56 10.36
CA LYS A 178 -9.71 -12.68 11.50
C LYS A 178 -10.39 -12.36 12.85
N ASN A 179 -11.68 -11.99 12.86
CA ASN A 179 -12.42 -11.51 14.03
C ASN A 179 -11.71 -10.34 14.72
N LEU A 180 -11.22 -9.38 13.93
CA LEU A 180 -10.72 -8.09 14.44
C LEU A 180 -11.90 -7.19 14.88
N GLU A 181 -12.92 -7.75 15.57
CA GLU A 181 -14.21 -7.10 15.87
C GLU A 181 -14.13 -5.90 16.82
N GLU A 182 -12.96 -5.60 17.37
CA GLU A 182 -12.79 -4.55 18.38
C GLU A 182 -11.54 -3.69 18.15
N TRP A 183 -11.13 -3.55 16.89
CA TRP A 183 -10.12 -2.56 16.54
C TRP A 183 -10.82 -1.24 16.26
N ASP A 184 -10.89 -0.43 17.32
CA ASP A 184 -11.12 1.00 17.24
C ASP A 184 -10.18 1.51 16.14
N ILE A 185 -10.75 1.92 15.00
CA ILE A 185 -10.01 2.53 13.89
C ILE A 185 -9.51 3.87 14.43
N LYS A 186 -8.49 3.82 15.27
CA LYS A 186 -7.89 4.99 15.86
C LYS A 186 -7.06 5.63 14.77
N ASN A 187 -7.43 6.86 14.44
CA ASN A 187 -6.52 7.85 13.89
C ASN A 187 -5.44 8.11 14.94
N ASP A 188 -4.58 7.14 15.23
CA ASP A 188 -3.42 7.31 16.11
C ASP A 188 -2.35 8.08 15.33
N GLY A 189 -2.66 9.36 15.06
CA GLY A 189 -1.73 10.43 14.70
C GLY A 189 -0.56 10.01 13.84
N LEU A 190 -0.80 9.46 12.65
CA LEU A 190 0.23 9.42 11.63
C LEU A 190 0.50 10.87 11.22
N ASP A 191 1.71 11.34 11.46
CA ASP A 191 2.15 12.70 11.16
C ASP A 191 1.80 13.05 9.70
N GLU A 192 0.90 14.02 9.53
CA GLU A 192 0.33 14.46 8.25
C GLU A 192 1.39 14.96 7.25
N GLU A 193 2.62 15.21 7.71
CA GLU A 193 3.60 15.95 6.93
C GLU A 193 4.47 15.13 5.99
N ASN A 194 4.49 13.78 6.04
CA ASN A 194 5.32 13.06 5.04
C ASN A 194 5.01 11.59 4.70
N SER A 195 3.79 11.08 4.91
CA SER A 195 3.43 9.79 4.31
C SER A 195 1.96 9.73 3.89
N LYS A 196 1.74 9.43 2.60
CA LYS A 196 0.44 9.27 1.94
C LYS A 196 -0.25 7.96 2.37
N VAL A 197 -0.32 7.70 3.68
CA VAL A 197 -1.03 6.56 4.24
C VAL A 197 -2.52 6.85 4.14
N MET A 198 -3.28 5.95 3.52
CA MET A 198 -4.73 6.06 3.38
C MET A 198 -5.37 4.80 3.95
N PHE A 199 -6.56 4.92 4.52
CA PHE A 199 -7.29 3.75 4.98
C PHE A 199 -7.79 2.92 3.81
N VAL A 200 -7.74 1.58 3.94
CA VAL A 200 -8.20 0.65 2.91
C VAL A 200 -9.67 0.93 2.55
N GLN A 201 -10.51 1.27 3.54
CA GLN A 201 -11.91 1.63 3.34
C GLN A 201 -12.07 2.89 2.48
N GLU A 202 -11.26 3.92 2.72
CA GLU A 202 -11.29 5.17 1.94
C GLU A 202 -10.81 4.96 0.51
N VAL A 203 -9.76 4.16 0.34
CA VAL A 203 -9.29 3.80 -1.00
C VAL A 203 -10.33 2.98 -1.73
N LEU A 204 -10.97 2.03 -1.06
CA LEU A 204 -12.00 1.19 -1.65
C LEU A 204 -13.26 2.00 -2.01
N SER A 205 -13.66 2.96 -1.18
CA SER A 205 -14.82 3.82 -1.48
C SER A 205 -14.58 4.66 -2.73
N GLN A 206 -13.36 5.17 -2.93
CA GLN A 206 -12.97 5.89 -4.14
C GLN A 206 -12.97 4.98 -5.38
N LEU A 207 -12.47 3.74 -5.25
CA LEU A 207 -12.37 2.77 -6.36
C LEU A 207 -13.69 2.08 -6.70
N SER A 208 -14.66 2.09 -5.79
CA SER A 208 -15.96 1.43 -5.96
C SER A 208 -17.08 2.42 -6.30
N ARG A 209 -16.74 3.66 -6.66
CA ARG A 209 -17.72 4.63 -7.15
C ARG A 209 -18.38 4.09 -8.42
N GLU A 210 -19.69 3.87 -8.35
CA GLU A 210 -20.48 3.39 -9.50
C GLU A 210 -20.77 4.52 -10.49
N HIS A 211 -20.85 5.76 -10.01
CA HIS A 211 -21.25 6.92 -10.80
C HIS A 211 -20.26 8.07 -10.71
N TYR A 212 -20.04 8.73 -11.85
CA TYR A 212 -19.17 9.89 -12.03
C TYR A 212 -19.87 10.93 -12.88
N SER A 213 -19.63 12.21 -12.62
CA SER A 213 -20.18 13.27 -13.47
C SER A 213 -19.52 13.24 -14.85
N LEU A 214 -20.21 13.76 -15.88
CA LEU A 214 -19.64 13.86 -17.21
C LEU A 214 -18.32 14.67 -17.20
N GLU A 215 -18.26 15.74 -16.41
CA GLU A 215 -17.07 16.58 -16.27
C GLU A 215 -15.88 15.79 -15.70
N GLU A 216 -16.10 14.95 -14.68
CA GLU A 216 -15.07 14.07 -14.13
C GLU A 216 -14.56 13.07 -15.18
N LEU A 217 -15.46 12.51 -16.00
CA LEU A 217 -15.12 11.55 -17.06
C LEU A 217 -14.38 12.20 -18.25
N GLN A 218 -14.66 13.47 -18.52
CA GLN A 218 -14.04 14.27 -19.59
C GLN A 218 -12.71 14.91 -19.19
N ASN A 219 -12.42 15.03 -17.90
CA ASN A 219 -11.19 15.63 -17.39
C ASN A 219 -9.93 14.84 -17.83
N LYS A 220 -8.78 15.53 -17.94
CA LYS A 220 -7.49 14.90 -18.25
C LYS A 220 -7.04 13.95 -17.14
N THR A 221 -7.27 14.32 -15.88
CA THR A 221 -7.02 13.47 -14.71
C THR A 221 -8.28 12.69 -14.37
N ARG A 222 -8.58 11.65 -15.17
CA ARG A 222 -9.78 10.83 -14.99
C ARG A 222 -9.74 10.04 -13.68
N PRO A 223 -10.90 9.78 -13.05
CA PRO A 223 -10.98 8.92 -11.88
C PRO A 223 -10.36 7.53 -12.11
N ALA A 224 -9.75 6.98 -11.06
CA ALA A 224 -9.12 5.67 -11.06
C ALA A 224 -10.14 4.55 -11.34
N GLY A 225 -9.83 3.63 -12.26
CA GLY A 225 -10.66 2.46 -12.56
C GLY A 225 -11.77 2.65 -13.60
N VAL A 226 -11.93 3.85 -14.17
CA VAL A 226 -12.93 4.15 -15.20
C VAL A 226 -12.56 3.48 -16.53
N ASP A 227 -13.48 2.66 -17.08
CA ASP A 227 -13.38 2.10 -18.42
C ASP A 227 -13.79 3.13 -19.49
N LEU A 228 -12.80 3.58 -20.28
CA LEU A 228 -12.98 4.58 -21.33
C LEU A 228 -13.84 4.10 -22.50
N LEU A 229 -14.03 2.78 -22.65
CA LEU A 229 -14.88 2.21 -23.68
C LEU A 229 -16.35 2.12 -23.25
N ARG A 230 -16.63 2.42 -21.98
CA ARG A 230 -17.93 2.30 -21.33
C ARG A 230 -18.24 3.50 -20.43
N LEU A 231 -17.85 4.70 -20.83
CA LEU A 231 -18.14 5.92 -20.05
C LEU A 231 -19.64 6.03 -19.71
N GLU A 232 -20.50 5.58 -20.62
CA GLU A 232 -21.95 5.63 -20.47
C GLU A 232 -22.49 4.76 -19.32
N SER A 233 -21.76 3.73 -18.90
CA SER A 233 -22.19 2.90 -17.76
C SER A 233 -22.01 3.59 -16.41
N TYR A 234 -21.21 4.66 -16.37
CA TYR A 234 -20.90 5.40 -15.15
C TYR A 234 -21.77 6.64 -14.94
N LEU A 235 -22.62 7.00 -15.89
CA LEU A 235 -23.59 8.08 -15.70
C LEU A 235 -24.83 7.56 -14.97
N THR A 236 -25.44 8.39 -14.14
CA THR A 236 -26.80 8.14 -13.63
C THR A 236 -27.81 8.07 -14.78
N ASP A 237 -29.02 7.56 -14.53
CA ASP A 237 -30.05 7.49 -15.58
C ASP A 237 -30.45 8.90 -16.05
N GLU A 238 -30.50 9.85 -15.12
CA GLU A 238 -30.78 11.26 -15.37
C GLU A 238 -29.70 11.91 -16.24
N GLU A 239 -28.43 11.80 -15.85
CA GLU A 239 -27.30 12.36 -16.61
C GLU A 239 -27.15 11.69 -17.97
N PHE A 240 -27.34 10.36 -18.04
CA PHE A 240 -27.30 9.64 -19.30
C PHE A 240 -28.34 10.20 -20.28
N GLN A 241 -29.57 10.41 -19.80
CA GLN A 241 -30.64 10.96 -20.61
C GLN A 241 -30.38 12.42 -21.00
N GLU A 242 -29.78 13.22 -20.13
CA GLU A 242 -29.39 14.60 -20.44
C GLU A 242 -28.29 14.65 -21.52
N VAL A 243 -27.26 13.81 -21.40
CA VAL A 243 -26.09 13.82 -22.29
C VAL A 243 -26.39 13.20 -23.65
N LEU A 244 -27.09 12.07 -23.68
CA LEU A 244 -27.34 11.29 -24.90
C LEU A 244 -28.73 11.52 -25.49
N GLY A 245 -29.63 12.22 -24.78
CA GLY A 245 -30.98 12.53 -25.24
C GLY A 245 -31.93 11.33 -25.30
N MET A 246 -31.55 10.19 -24.70
CA MET A 246 -32.29 8.93 -24.77
C MET A 246 -32.11 8.11 -23.50
N LYS A 247 -32.94 7.09 -23.30
CA LYS A 247 -32.83 6.19 -22.14
C LYS A 247 -31.76 5.11 -22.35
N LYS A 248 -31.15 4.62 -21.27
CA LYS A 248 -30.17 3.52 -21.30
C LYS A 248 -30.68 2.29 -22.03
N ASP A 249 -31.92 1.89 -21.77
CA ASP A 249 -32.54 0.73 -22.44
C ASP A 249 -32.61 0.91 -23.96
N GLU A 250 -32.92 2.11 -24.43
CA GLU A 250 -32.96 2.41 -25.86
C GLU A 250 -31.57 2.32 -26.47
N PHE A 251 -30.56 2.88 -25.79
CA PHE A 251 -29.16 2.82 -26.20
C PHE A 251 -28.62 1.40 -26.32
N TYR A 252 -28.79 0.56 -25.29
CA TYR A 252 -28.26 -0.81 -25.31
C TYR A 252 -28.98 -1.73 -26.31
N ASN A 253 -30.20 -1.38 -26.73
CA ASN A 253 -30.92 -2.09 -27.79
C ASN A 253 -30.47 -1.69 -29.22
N MET A 254 -29.65 -0.65 -29.38
CA MET A 254 -29.15 -0.24 -30.70
C MET A 254 -28.00 -1.13 -31.20
N PRO A 255 -27.77 -1.20 -32.52
CA PRO A 255 -26.59 -1.85 -33.08
C PRO A 255 -25.28 -1.27 -32.53
N SER A 256 -24.27 -2.12 -32.32
CA SER A 256 -22.99 -1.72 -31.70
C SER A 256 -22.28 -0.56 -32.41
N TRP A 257 -22.37 -0.47 -33.74
CA TRP A 257 -21.76 0.63 -34.50
C TRP A 257 -22.38 1.99 -34.13
N LYS A 258 -23.68 2.03 -33.86
CA LYS A 258 -24.39 3.25 -33.46
C LYS A 258 -24.09 3.62 -32.01
N GLN A 259 -23.97 2.61 -31.13
CA GLN A 259 -23.49 2.84 -29.76
C GLN A 259 -22.09 3.46 -29.75
N SER A 260 -21.19 2.99 -30.62
CA SER A 260 -19.83 3.53 -30.73
C SER A 260 -19.80 5.01 -31.14
N GLU A 261 -20.70 5.46 -32.02
CA GLU A 261 -20.79 6.88 -32.41
C GLU A 261 -21.10 7.77 -31.20
N PHE A 262 -22.11 7.40 -30.41
CA PHE A 262 -22.47 8.13 -29.19
C PHE A 262 -21.38 8.09 -28.12
N LYS A 263 -20.72 6.94 -27.94
CA LYS A 263 -19.58 6.82 -27.00
C LYS A 263 -18.42 7.73 -27.37
N ASN A 264 -18.11 7.85 -28.66
CA ASN A 264 -17.06 8.75 -29.13
C ASN A 264 -17.37 10.21 -28.80
N LEU A 265 -18.64 10.62 -28.80
CA LEU A 265 -19.06 11.97 -28.42
C LEU A 265 -18.79 12.29 -26.95
N MET A 266 -18.83 11.29 -26.06
CA MET A 266 -18.59 11.49 -24.63
C MET A 266 -17.11 11.70 -24.31
N VAL A 267 -16.20 11.12 -25.10
CA VAL A 267 -14.73 11.14 -24.88
C VAL A 267 -14.08 12.42 -25.44
N CYS A 268 -14.69 13.06 -26.45
CA CYS A 268 -14.10 14.19 -27.15
C CYS A 268 -14.38 15.54 -26.46
N SER A 269 -13.37 16.10 -25.79
CA SER A 269 -13.39 17.48 -25.28
C SER A 269 -13.61 18.49 -26.41
N GLU A 270 -14.69 19.27 -26.34
CA GLU A 270 -15.05 20.52 -27.06
C GLU A 270 -14.90 20.61 -28.61
N LEU A 271 -13.88 20.00 -29.23
CA LEU A 271 -13.56 20.10 -30.66
C LEU A 271 -14.55 19.36 -31.57
N TYR A 272 -15.17 18.26 -31.11
CA TYR A 272 -16.12 17.49 -31.93
C TYR A 272 -17.52 18.11 -31.92
N PHE A 273 -17.90 18.77 -30.83
CA PHE A 273 -19.17 19.49 -30.73
C PHE A 273 -19.23 20.68 -31.70
N GLN A 274 -18.10 21.39 -31.89
CA GLN A 274 -17.98 22.42 -32.93
C GLN A 274 -18.07 21.85 -34.35
N LEU A 275 -17.55 20.64 -34.60
CA LEU A 275 -17.57 20.00 -35.93
C LEU A 275 -18.96 19.45 -36.31
N LEU A 276 -19.71 18.91 -35.33
CA LEU A 276 -21.09 18.44 -35.55
C LEU A 276 -22.10 19.58 -35.71
N CYS A 277 -21.93 20.68 -34.97
CA CYS A 277 -22.73 21.89 -35.18
C CYS A 277 -22.51 22.54 -36.56
N GLN A 278 -21.42 22.19 -37.27
CA GLN A 278 -21.19 22.62 -38.66
C GLN A 278 -21.81 21.67 -39.71
N HIS A 279 -22.30 20.49 -39.32
CA HIS A 279 -22.81 19.47 -40.25
C HIS A 279 -24.32 19.23 -40.16
N VAL A 280 -25.08 20.07 -39.44
CA VAL A 280 -26.54 20.08 -39.57
C VAL A 280 -26.89 20.74 -40.91
N PRO A 281 -27.39 20.00 -41.93
CA PRO A 281 -27.88 20.63 -43.14
C PRO A 281 -29.18 21.35 -42.77
N LEU A 282 -29.22 22.66 -43.00
CA LEU A 282 -30.48 23.39 -43.02
C LEU A 282 -31.32 22.83 -44.18
N THR A 283 -32.36 22.07 -43.86
CA THR A 283 -33.53 21.87 -44.73
C THR A 283 -34.69 22.64 -44.18
#